data_AF-A0A7N5JIK0-F1
#
_entry.id   AF-A0A7N5JIK0-F1
#
_cell.length_a   1.000
_cell.length_b   1.000
_cell.length_c   1.000
_cell.angle_alpha   90.00
_cell.angle_beta   90.00
_cell.angle_gamma   90.00
#
_symmetry.space_group_name_H-M   'P 1'
#
loop_
_entity.id
_entity.type
_entity.pdbx_description
1 polymer ?
#
loop_
_entity_poly.entity_id
_entity_poly.type
_entity_poly.pdbx_seq_one_letter_code
_entity_poly.pdbx_strand_id
1 'polypeptide(L)'
;MEKRYLSQREVNPGPAFTRNHTIWEGPRFKRAIFKGQYCRTFGCCEDRDDDCATQFYEANALCYCDKFCERENSDCCPDYKSFCREGKERPPHTKPWDPEGCLRDGQAYEEGSVIKENCNSCTCSGQQWKCSQLVCLVQPELIERVNKGDYGWTAQNYSQFWGMTLEEGFKYRLGTLPPSPLLLSMNEMTVSVLSVSQMCVCLY
;
A
#
# COMPACT_ATOMS: atom_id res chain seq x y z
N MET A 1 -30.38 -36.99 13.76
CA MET A 1 -29.98 -37.72 14.97
C MET A 1 -28.50 -38.00 14.78
N GLU A 2 -27.57 -37.48 15.56
CA GLU A 2 -27.31 -37.87 16.94
C GLU A 2 -26.42 -36.82 17.63
N LYS A 3 -26.76 -36.53 18.89
CA LYS A 3 -26.00 -35.70 19.82
C LYS A 3 -24.80 -36.48 20.35
N ARG A 4 -23.70 -35.81 20.71
CA ARG A 4 -22.93 -36.20 21.91
C ARG A 4 -22.19 -35.02 22.52
N TYR A 5 -22.42 -34.91 23.82
CA TYR A 5 -22.00 -33.90 24.78
C TYR A 5 -20.58 -34.17 25.31
N LEU A 6 -19.88 -33.06 25.61
CA LEU A 6 -19.02 -32.75 26.77
C LEU A 6 -18.02 -33.78 27.35
N SER A 7 -16.81 -33.29 27.65
CA SER A 7 -16.15 -33.55 28.93
C SER A 7 -15.21 -32.41 29.33
N GLN A 8 -15.51 -31.79 30.46
CA GLN A 8 -14.67 -30.82 31.19
C GLN A 8 -13.46 -31.52 31.83
N ARG A 9 -12.36 -30.79 31.99
CA ARG A 9 -11.42 -31.05 33.09
C ARG A 9 -11.13 -29.75 33.83
N GLU A 10 -11.49 -29.82 35.11
CA GLU A 10 -11.36 -28.81 36.15
C GLU A 10 -9.90 -28.67 36.60
N VAL A 11 -9.53 -27.47 37.04
CA VAL A 11 -8.49 -27.28 38.06
C VAL A 11 -9.15 -26.54 39.22
N ASN A 12 -9.16 -27.21 40.37
CA ASN A 12 -9.83 -26.82 41.61
C ASN A 12 -9.06 -25.73 42.40
N PRO A 13 -9.71 -25.09 43.40
CA PRO A 13 -9.39 -23.74 43.89
C PRO A 13 -8.89 -23.67 45.35
N GLY A 14 -8.37 -22.50 45.75
CA GLY A 14 -8.39 -21.97 47.13
C GLY A 14 -7.10 -21.29 47.61
N PRO A 15 -7.12 -20.40 48.65
CA PRO A 15 -8.25 -20.14 49.57
C PRO A 15 -8.64 -18.65 49.79
N ALA A 16 -9.92 -18.49 50.15
CA ALA A 16 -10.54 -17.55 51.10
C ALA A 16 -10.47 -16.03 50.89
N PHE A 17 -11.63 -15.41 50.62
CA PHE A 17 -12.32 -14.66 51.69
C PHE A 17 -13.84 -14.54 51.47
N THR A 18 -14.56 -15.17 52.39
CA THR A 18 -15.92 -14.93 52.90
C THR A 18 -17.06 -14.47 51.98
N ARG A 19 -18.03 -15.38 51.88
CA ARG A 19 -19.44 -15.20 51.51
C ARG A 19 -20.15 -14.24 52.48
N ASN A 20 -20.87 -13.27 51.95
CA ASN A 20 -22.08 -12.74 52.57
C ASN A 20 -23.10 -12.46 51.47
N HIS A 21 -24.09 -13.34 51.35
CA HIS A 21 -25.30 -13.09 50.56
C HIS A 21 -26.19 -12.14 51.36
N THR A 22 -26.30 -10.90 50.89
CA THR A 22 -27.49 -10.08 51.12
C THR A 22 -28.13 -9.85 49.76
N ILE A 23 -29.19 -10.62 49.48
CA ILE A 23 -30.14 -10.38 48.40
C ILE A 23 -30.94 -9.15 48.83
N TRP A 24 -30.50 -7.96 48.46
CA TRP A 24 -31.31 -6.74 48.50
C TRP A 24 -30.90 -5.87 47.32
N GLU A 25 -31.88 -5.63 46.45
CA GLU A 25 -31.94 -4.53 45.47
C GLU A 25 -30.73 -4.40 44.56
N GLY A 26 -30.77 -5.08 43.41
CA GLY A 26 -29.73 -5.01 42.39
C GLY A 26 -29.40 -3.56 42.06
N PRO A 27 -28.22 -3.06 42.46
CA PRO A 27 -27.86 -1.68 42.17
C PRO A 27 -27.61 -1.65 40.68
N ARG A 28 -28.50 -0.95 39.96
CA ARG A 28 -28.29 -0.35 38.64
C ARG A 28 -26.79 -0.10 38.51
N PHE A 29 -26.08 -1.01 37.82
CA PHE A 29 -24.63 -1.05 37.78
C PHE A 29 -24.18 0.36 37.44
N LYS A 30 -23.69 1.09 38.44
CA LYS A 30 -23.27 2.48 38.28
C LYS A 30 -22.25 2.41 37.17
N ARG A 31 -22.60 3.01 36.02
CA ARG A 31 -21.82 3.09 34.78
C ARG A 31 -20.35 3.03 35.14
N ALA A 32 -19.77 1.83 35.13
CA ALA A 32 -18.33 1.73 35.12
C ALA A 32 -17.96 2.50 33.86
N ILE A 33 -17.05 3.46 34.01
CA ILE A 33 -16.65 4.37 32.95
C ILE A 33 -15.84 3.52 31.97
N PHE A 34 -16.53 2.71 31.19
CA PHE A 34 -15.96 1.83 30.19
C PHE A 34 -15.51 2.73 29.04
N LYS A 35 -14.20 2.91 28.94
CA LYS A 35 -13.55 3.75 27.93
C LYS A 35 -13.33 2.92 26.66
N GLY A 36 -14.42 2.54 26.00
CA GLY A 36 -14.37 1.86 24.71
C GLY A 36 -15.04 2.66 23.61
N GLN A 37 -14.49 2.58 22.39
CA GLN A 37 -15.05 3.16 21.17
C GLN A 37 -15.75 2.04 20.39
N TYR A 38 -17.01 1.74 20.73
CA TYR A 38 -17.77 0.65 20.13
C TYR A 38 -18.54 1.17 18.92
N CYS A 39 -19.46 2.11 19.14
CA CYS A 39 -20.26 2.71 18.06
C CYS A 39 -19.41 3.50 17.07
N ARG A 40 -18.33 4.13 17.55
CA ARG A 40 -17.39 4.82 16.64
C ARG A 40 -16.65 3.88 15.69
N THR A 41 -16.36 2.66 16.14
CA THR A 41 -15.60 1.67 15.34
C THR A 41 -16.52 0.82 14.48
N PHE A 42 -17.63 0.37 15.05
CA PHE A 42 -18.59 -0.51 14.37
C PHE A 42 -19.51 0.27 13.43
N GLY A 43 -19.93 1.48 13.85
CA GLY A 43 -20.74 2.40 13.08
C GLY A 43 -22.21 1.98 12.96
N CYS A 44 -23.12 2.69 13.65
CA CYS A 44 -24.57 2.75 13.33
C CYS A 44 -25.24 3.97 14.00
N CYS A 45 -26.52 4.22 13.63
CA CYS A 45 -27.37 5.43 13.71
C CYS A 45 -27.53 6.03 12.29
N GLU A 46 -28.66 6.31 11.65
CA GLU A 46 -30.11 6.37 11.95
C GLU A 46 -30.85 5.01 11.82
N ASP A 47 -32.13 5.00 12.20
CA ASP A 47 -33.07 3.86 12.24
C ASP A 47 -32.79 2.76 13.29
N ARG A 48 -33.79 1.88 13.49
CA ARG A 48 -33.67 0.69 14.35
C ARG A 48 -33.07 -0.42 13.50
N ASP A 49 -31.97 -0.99 13.97
CA ASP A 49 -31.28 -2.07 13.30
C ASP A 49 -30.84 -3.09 14.34
N ASP A 50 -31.53 -4.24 14.40
CA ASP A 50 -31.23 -5.31 15.35
C ASP A 50 -29.90 -6.02 15.02
N ASP A 51 -29.40 -5.89 13.78
CA ASP A 51 -28.09 -6.38 13.36
C ASP A 51 -26.97 -5.40 13.73
N CYS A 52 -27.34 -4.19 14.16
CA CYS A 52 -26.40 -3.21 14.69
C CYS A 52 -25.97 -3.53 16.13
N ALA A 53 -25.23 -4.62 16.29
CA ALA A 53 -24.71 -5.08 17.57
C ALA A 53 -23.21 -5.39 17.48
N THR A 54 -22.47 -5.04 18.53
CA THR A 54 -21.04 -5.35 18.65
C THR A 54 -20.70 -5.94 20.02
N GLN A 55 -19.53 -6.57 20.11
CA GLN A 55 -19.11 -7.26 21.32
C GLN A 55 -18.68 -6.24 22.39
N PHE A 56 -19.36 -6.27 23.53
CA PHE A 56 -18.99 -5.52 24.72
C PHE A 56 -18.17 -6.40 25.65
N TYR A 57 -16.86 -6.38 25.44
CA TYR A 57 -15.90 -7.26 26.12
C TYR A 57 -15.95 -7.16 27.65
N GLU A 58 -16.23 -5.98 28.19
CA GLU A 58 -16.20 -5.71 29.64
C GLU A 58 -17.44 -6.23 30.38
N ALA A 59 -18.57 -6.37 29.68
CA ALA A 59 -19.77 -7.01 30.24
C ALA A 59 -19.96 -8.45 29.71
N ASN A 60 -19.04 -8.95 28.88
CA ASN A 60 -19.17 -10.21 28.15
C ASN A 60 -20.55 -10.38 27.50
N ALA A 61 -21.04 -9.32 26.85
CA ALA A 61 -22.37 -9.21 26.27
C ALA A 61 -22.31 -8.54 24.89
N LEU A 62 -23.42 -8.52 24.16
CA LEU A 62 -23.58 -7.67 22.99
C LEU A 62 -24.11 -6.30 23.43
N CYS A 63 -23.68 -5.25 22.74
CA CYS A 63 -24.24 -3.91 22.89
C CYS A 63 -24.66 -3.33 21.53
N TYR A 64 -25.67 -2.45 21.56
CA TYR A 64 -26.28 -1.87 20.37
C TYR A 64 -25.89 -0.40 20.17
N CYS A 65 -25.86 0.02 18.90
CA CYS A 65 -25.52 1.37 18.46
C CYS A 65 -26.63 2.01 17.60
N ASP A 66 -27.89 1.73 17.87
CA ASP A 66 -29.03 2.15 17.03
C ASP A 66 -29.95 3.19 17.72
N LYS A 67 -31.00 3.66 17.04
CA LYS A 67 -31.93 4.67 17.62
C LYS A 67 -32.65 4.18 18.88
N PHE A 68 -32.71 2.88 19.16
CA PHE A 68 -33.33 2.35 20.38
C PHE A 68 -32.61 2.84 21.65
N CYS A 69 -31.31 3.12 21.53
CA CYS A 69 -30.48 3.66 22.59
C CYS A 69 -30.71 5.14 22.95
N GLU A 70 -31.65 5.82 22.26
CA GLU A 70 -32.20 7.09 22.73
C GLU A 70 -32.98 6.91 24.05
N ARG A 71 -33.55 5.73 24.27
CA ARG A 71 -34.21 5.37 25.54
C ARG A 71 -33.14 4.91 26.53
N GLU A 72 -33.23 5.29 27.82
CA GLU A 72 -32.27 4.85 28.84
C GLU A 72 -32.41 3.34 29.13
N ASN A 73 -31.87 2.51 28.24
CA ASN A 73 -31.84 1.05 28.31
C ASN A 73 -30.43 0.54 28.65
N SER A 74 -30.32 -0.71 29.11
CA SER A 74 -29.05 -1.32 29.56
C SER A 74 -28.16 -1.83 28.42
N ASP A 75 -28.74 -2.19 27.28
CA ASP A 75 -28.05 -2.98 26.25
C ASP A 75 -27.31 -2.08 25.24
N CYS A 76 -27.19 -0.79 25.56
CA CYS A 76 -26.59 0.21 24.70
C CYS A 76 -25.09 0.32 24.91
N CYS A 77 -24.35 0.50 23.83
CA CYS A 77 -22.92 0.69 23.95
C CYS A 77 -22.59 2.00 24.71
N PRO A 78 -21.52 2.01 25.54
CA PRO A 78 -21.15 3.16 26.37
C PRO A 78 -20.97 4.47 25.62
N ASP A 79 -20.50 4.42 24.37
CA ASP A 79 -20.20 5.59 23.53
C ASP A 79 -21.37 6.05 22.65
N TYR A 80 -22.54 5.40 22.71
CA TYR A 80 -23.71 5.72 21.89
C TYR A 80 -24.12 7.20 21.98
N LYS A 81 -24.36 7.73 23.18
CA LYS A 81 -24.84 9.12 23.35
C LYS A 81 -23.81 10.13 22.82
N SER A 82 -22.53 9.90 23.08
CA SER A 82 -21.44 10.76 22.60
C SER A 82 -21.18 10.64 21.10
N PHE A 83 -21.44 9.48 20.49
CA PHE A 83 -21.21 9.26 19.07
C PHE A 83 -22.40 9.70 18.21
N CYS A 84 -23.62 9.28 18.58
CA CYS A 84 -24.83 9.50 17.77
C CYS A 84 -25.61 10.77 18.10
N ARG A 85 -25.54 11.31 19.33
CA ARG A 85 -26.30 12.51 19.74
C ARG A 85 -25.50 13.79 19.52
N GLU A 86 -24.21 13.78 19.89
CA GLU A 86 -23.32 14.94 19.75
C GLU A 86 -22.90 15.19 18.27
N GLY A 87 -23.29 14.30 17.35
CA GLY A 87 -23.18 14.50 15.90
C GLY A 87 -24.27 15.38 15.27
N LYS A 88 -25.36 15.71 15.99
CA LYS A 88 -26.53 16.44 15.43
C LYS A 88 -26.48 17.97 15.54
N GLU A 89 -25.44 18.56 16.13
CA GLU A 89 -25.15 20.00 16.05
C GLU A 89 -23.83 20.25 15.30
N ARG A 90 -23.75 19.74 14.08
CA ARG A 90 -22.80 20.28 13.10
C ARG A 90 -23.60 21.13 12.11
N PRO A 91 -23.23 22.40 11.89
CA PRO A 91 -23.60 23.04 10.62
C PRO A 91 -23.08 22.13 9.50
N PRO A 92 -23.75 22.03 8.34
CA PRO A 92 -23.27 21.25 7.21
C PRO A 92 -22.03 21.95 6.61
N HIS A 93 -20.89 21.87 7.30
CA HIS A 93 -19.57 21.96 6.70
C HIS A 93 -19.34 20.56 6.10
N THR A 94 -19.77 20.25 4.88
CA THR A 94 -19.06 20.69 3.66
C THR A 94 -17.57 20.91 3.92
N LYS A 95 -16.89 19.87 4.39
CA LYS A 95 -15.57 19.56 3.83
C LYS A 95 -15.75 18.29 3.03
N PRO A 96 -15.71 18.38 1.69
CA PRO A 96 -15.48 17.21 0.85
C PRO A 96 -14.32 16.43 1.45
N TRP A 97 -14.43 15.11 1.37
CA TRP A 97 -13.33 14.19 1.55
C TRP A 97 -12.05 14.87 1.07
N ASP A 98 -11.02 14.94 1.92
CA ASP A 98 -9.68 15.28 1.44
C ASP A 98 -9.49 14.52 0.13
N PRO A 99 -9.11 15.16 -0.99
CA PRO A 99 -8.98 14.45 -2.23
C PRO A 99 -7.98 13.32 -2.00
N GLU A 100 -8.49 12.09 -1.91
CA GLU A 100 -7.67 10.89 -1.99
C GLU A 100 -6.98 11.02 -3.34
N GLY A 101 -5.73 11.41 -3.31
CA GLY A 101 -5.07 11.97 -4.46
C GLY A 101 -3.59 12.13 -4.17
N CYS A 102 -2.80 12.12 -5.24
CA CYS A 102 -1.35 12.13 -5.13
C CYS A 102 -0.80 13.46 -5.61
N LEU A 103 0.26 13.93 -4.96
CA LEU A 103 0.99 15.11 -5.38
C LEU A 103 2.23 14.70 -6.19
N ARG A 104 2.46 15.35 -7.34
CA ARG A 104 3.67 15.18 -8.16
C ARG A 104 4.06 16.53 -8.76
N ASP A 105 5.30 16.96 -8.56
CA ASP A 105 5.85 18.22 -9.11
C ASP A 105 4.98 19.46 -8.87
N GLY A 106 4.30 19.52 -7.71
CA GLY A 106 3.40 20.62 -7.35
C GLY A 106 1.99 20.53 -7.95
N GLN A 107 1.70 19.50 -8.75
CA GLN A 107 0.38 19.21 -9.30
C GLN A 107 -0.33 18.10 -8.51
N ALA A 108 -1.62 18.30 -8.22
CA ALA A 108 -2.48 17.31 -7.58
C ALA A 108 -3.16 16.42 -8.63
N TYR A 109 -3.21 15.13 -8.33
CA TYR A 109 -3.84 14.08 -9.14
C TYR A 109 -4.89 13.35 -8.31
N GLU A 110 -5.99 12.94 -8.93
CA GLU A 110 -7.05 12.17 -8.26
C GLU A 110 -6.62 10.72 -8.02
N GLU A 111 -7.22 10.03 -7.03
CA GLU A 111 -7.02 8.60 -6.78
C GLU A 111 -7.24 7.78 -8.05
N GLY A 112 -6.37 6.80 -8.29
CA GLY A 112 -6.40 5.97 -9.49
C GLY A 112 -5.82 6.64 -10.74
N SER A 113 -5.41 7.90 -10.68
CA SER A 113 -4.69 8.56 -11.78
C SER A 113 -3.44 7.78 -12.17
N VAL A 114 -3.20 7.65 -13.47
CA VAL A 114 -2.02 6.98 -14.02
C VAL A 114 -1.15 7.98 -14.76
N ILE A 115 0.11 8.08 -14.36
CA ILE A 115 1.12 8.87 -15.05
C ILE A 115 2.21 7.95 -15.60
N LYS A 116 2.87 8.41 -16.66
CA LYS A 116 3.99 7.67 -17.26
C LYS A 116 5.29 8.41 -16.97
N GLU A 117 6.22 7.70 -16.34
CA GLU A 117 7.55 8.20 -16.01
C GLU A 117 8.60 7.38 -16.75
N ASN A 118 9.14 7.97 -17.82
CA ASN A 118 9.97 7.26 -18.77
C ASN A 118 9.24 6.01 -19.28
N CYS A 119 9.74 4.80 -19.00
CA CYS A 119 9.10 3.55 -19.39
C CYS A 119 8.14 3.00 -18.33
N ASN A 120 8.14 3.56 -17.12
CA ASN A 120 7.34 3.08 -16.00
C ASN A 120 5.96 3.73 -15.96
N SER A 121 4.97 2.96 -15.52
CA SER A 121 3.61 3.43 -15.26
C SER A 121 3.41 3.55 -13.76
N CYS A 122 2.95 4.70 -13.30
CA CYS A 122 2.73 5.02 -11.90
C CYS A 122 1.25 5.28 -11.65
N THR A 123 0.65 4.52 -10.75
CA THR A 123 -0.75 4.69 -10.36
C THR A 123 -0.83 5.32 -8.98
N CYS A 124 -1.63 6.37 -8.87
CA CYS A 124 -1.94 6.99 -7.58
C CYS A 124 -2.81 6.05 -6.77
N SER A 125 -2.35 5.67 -5.59
CA SER A 125 -3.14 4.86 -4.66
C SER A 125 -2.86 5.23 -3.20
N GLY A 126 -3.88 5.72 -2.50
CA GLY A 126 -3.78 6.08 -1.08
C GLY A 126 -2.73 7.16 -0.82
N GLN A 127 -2.76 8.25 -1.59
CA GLN A 127 -1.80 9.37 -1.54
C GLN A 127 -0.34 8.99 -1.89
N GLN A 128 -0.08 7.78 -2.38
CA GLN A 128 1.24 7.32 -2.79
C GLN A 128 1.25 6.89 -4.26
N TRP A 129 2.37 7.15 -4.95
CA TRP A 129 2.59 6.65 -6.31
C TRP A 129 3.12 5.23 -6.28
N LYS A 130 2.35 4.29 -6.84
CA LYS A 130 2.76 2.91 -7.05
C LYS A 130 3.24 2.76 -8.49
N CYS A 131 4.56 2.75 -8.69
CA CYS A 131 5.19 2.65 -9.99
C CYS A 131 5.65 1.23 -10.33
N SER A 132 5.52 0.84 -11.59
CA SER A 132 6.24 -0.33 -12.12
C SER A 132 7.76 -0.15 -11.95
N GLN A 133 8.49 -1.27 -11.88
CA GLN A 133 9.94 -1.31 -11.67
C GLN A 133 10.66 -1.85 -12.90
N LEU A 134 10.32 -1.31 -14.08
CA LEU A 134 10.95 -1.66 -15.35
C LEU A 134 12.27 -0.91 -15.50
N VAL A 135 13.29 -1.60 -16.00
CA VAL A 135 14.55 -0.99 -16.40
C VAL A 135 14.33 -0.29 -17.74
N CYS A 136 14.44 1.03 -17.77
CA CYS A 136 14.28 1.80 -19.00
C CYS A 136 15.55 1.78 -19.85
N LEU A 137 15.39 1.93 -21.17
CA LEU A 137 16.50 1.94 -22.12
C LEU A 137 17.39 3.19 -21.91
N VAL A 138 16.77 4.34 -21.67
CA VAL A 138 17.46 5.59 -21.31
C VAL A 138 17.38 5.76 -19.80
N GLN A 139 18.53 5.80 -19.12
CA GLN A 139 18.63 5.96 -17.67
C GLN A 139 19.40 7.26 -17.33
N PRO A 140 18.72 8.31 -16.82
CA PRO A 140 19.35 9.58 -16.50
C PRO A 140 20.53 9.44 -15.53
N GLU A 141 20.43 8.58 -14.52
CA GLU A 141 21.49 8.37 -13.53
C GLU A 141 22.72 7.71 -14.16
N LEU A 142 22.54 6.87 -15.18
CA LEU A 142 23.65 6.27 -15.94
C LEU A 142 24.33 7.30 -16.81
N ILE A 143 23.56 8.14 -17.51
CA ILE A 143 24.10 9.25 -18.32
C ILE A 143 24.93 10.18 -17.45
N GLU A 144 24.40 10.59 -16.30
CA GLU A 144 25.12 11.46 -15.36
C GLU A 144 26.41 10.81 -14.87
N ARG A 145 26.36 9.52 -14.51
CA ARG A 145 27.53 8.78 -14.00
C ARG A 145 28.62 8.61 -15.06
N VAL A 146 28.24 8.36 -16.32
CA VAL A 146 29.18 8.29 -17.44
C VAL A 146 29.83 9.66 -17.67
N ASN A 147 29.03 10.73 -17.69
CA ASN A 147 29.51 12.09 -17.95
C ASN A 147 30.35 12.67 -16.81
N LYS A 148 30.35 12.05 -15.63
CA LYS A 148 31.29 12.39 -14.54
C LYS A 148 32.71 11.89 -14.80
N GLY A 149 32.90 10.91 -15.67
CA GLY A 149 34.23 10.41 -16.04
C GLY A 149 34.79 11.10 -17.27
N ASP A 150 36.12 11.04 -17.43
CA ASP A 150 36.82 11.55 -18.61
C ASP A 150 37.15 10.40 -19.56
N TYR A 151 36.23 10.12 -20.48
CA TYR A 151 36.35 9.03 -21.46
C TYR A 151 36.54 9.54 -22.90
N GLY A 152 36.67 10.85 -23.11
CA GLY A 152 36.73 11.47 -24.44
C GLY A 152 35.40 11.46 -25.22
N TRP A 153 34.30 11.02 -24.61
CA TRP A 153 32.94 11.10 -25.15
C TRP A 153 31.93 11.33 -24.02
N THR A 154 30.74 11.84 -24.37
CA THR A 154 29.65 12.07 -23.41
C THR A 154 28.41 11.28 -23.80
N ALA A 155 27.75 10.69 -22.81
CA ALA A 155 26.44 10.12 -22.96
C ALA A 155 25.38 11.23 -23.08
N GLN A 156 24.36 11.01 -23.90
CA GLN A 156 23.25 11.94 -24.08
C GLN A 156 21.90 11.25 -23.95
N ASN A 157 20.86 12.04 -23.67
CA ASN A 157 19.48 11.59 -23.72
C ASN A 157 18.97 11.68 -25.16
N TYR A 158 18.62 10.53 -25.74
CA TYR A 158 17.99 10.43 -27.05
C TYR A 158 16.49 10.23 -26.86
N SER A 159 15.71 11.29 -27.10
CA SER A 159 14.25 11.30 -26.88
C SER A 159 13.50 10.21 -27.65
N GLN A 160 14.02 9.79 -28.81
CA GLN A 160 13.49 8.67 -29.61
C GLN A 160 13.46 7.31 -28.88
N PHE A 161 14.23 7.17 -27.79
CA PHE A 161 14.31 5.98 -26.96
C PHE A 161 13.66 6.18 -25.58
N TRP A 162 13.16 7.38 -25.30
CA TRP A 162 12.46 7.68 -24.05
C TRP A 162 11.14 6.92 -23.98
N GLY A 163 10.89 6.25 -22.86
CA GLY A 163 9.72 5.41 -22.69
C GLY A 163 9.79 4.00 -23.25
N MET A 164 10.94 3.61 -23.84
CA MET A 164 11.22 2.20 -24.16
C MET A 164 11.88 1.52 -22.96
N THR A 165 11.49 0.28 -22.70
CA THR A 165 12.18 -0.59 -21.74
C THR A 165 13.51 -1.07 -22.32
N LEU A 166 14.43 -1.44 -21.44
CA LEU A 166 15.71 -2.02 -21.83
C LEU A 166 15.50 -3.30 -22.66
N GLU A 167 14.56 -4.15 -22.26
CA GLU A 167 14.18 -5.37 -22.99
C GLU A 167 13.72 -5.09 -24.43
N GLU A 168 12.86 -4.09 -24.63
CA GLU A 168 12.44 -3.66 -25.97
C GLU A 168 13.62 -3.13 -26.78
N GLY A 169 14.54 -2.41 -26.14
CA GLY A 169 15.80 -1.98 -26.75
C GLY A 169 16.62 -3.16 -27.26
N PHE A 170 16.84 -4.16 -26.42
CA PHE A 170 17.54 -5.40 -26.80
C PHE A 170 16.83 -6.10 -27.97
N LYS A 171 15.51 -6.21 -27.92
CA LYS A 171 14.73 -6.96 -28.90
C LYS A 171 14.62 -6.28 -30.26
N TYR A 172 14.46 -4.95 -30.29
CA TYR A 172 14.10 -4.21 -31.49
C TYR A 172 15.16 -3.22 -31.97
N ARG A 173 16.18 -2.89 -31.16
CA ARG A 173 17.21 -1.88 -31.49
C ARG A 173 18.60 -2.48 -31.66
N LEU A 174 18.87 -3.65 -31.11
CA LEU A 174 20.07 -4.40 -31.44
C LEU A 174 19.85 -5.08 -32.78
N GLY A 175 20.27 -4.40 -33.83
CA GLY A 175 20.31 -4.94 -35.19
C GLY A 175 21.34 -6.05 -35.30
N THR A 176 21.04 -7.22 -34.74
CA THR A 176 21.62 -8.49 -35.17
C THR A 176 20.54 -9.54 -35.06
N LEU A 177 19.78 -9.71 -36.14
CA LEU A 177 19.30 -11.06 -36.46
C LEU A 177 20.51 -12.00 -36.38
N PRO A 178 20.36 -13.23 -35.87
CA PRO A 178 21.46 -14.18 -35.86
C PRO A 178 22.08 -14.23 -37.27
N PRO A 179 23.42 -14.10 -37.38
CA PRO A 179 24.09 -14.13 -38.67
C PRO A 179 23.68 -15.39 -39.42
N SER A 180 23.46 -15.27 -40.73
CA SER A 180 23.12 -16.43 -41.54
C SER A 180 24.20 -17.51 -41.40
N PRO A 181 23.88 -18.80 -41.61
CA PRO A 181 24.89 -19.87 -41.59
C PRO A 181 26.09 -19.57 -42.50
N LEU A 182 25.87 -18.82 -43.59
CA LEU A 182 26.92 -18.31 -44.46
C LEU A 182 27.89 -17.37 -43.74
N LEU A 183 27.38 -16.39 -42.99
CA LEU A 183 28.20 -15.45 -42.20
C LEU A 183 28.96 -16.17 -41.08
N LEU A 184 28.35 -17.17 -40.44
CA LEU A 184 29.01 -18.01 -39.44
C LEU A 184 30.08 -18.94 -40.02
N SER A 185 30.01 -19.22 -41.33
CA SER A 185 30.99 -20.05 -42.05
C SER A 185 32.15 -19.25 -42.67
N MET A 186 32.16 -17.92 -42.50
CA MET A 186 33.26 -17.09 -42.99
C MET A 186 34.50 -17.29 -42.12
N ASN A 187 35.64 -17.52 -42.77
CA ASN A 187 36.95 -17.58 -42.11
C ASN A 187 37.64 -16.21 -42.14
N GLU A 188 38.60 -16.01 -41.25
CA GLU A 188 39.41 -14.80 -41.20
C GLU A 188 40.12 -14.51 -42.54
N MET A 189 40.13 -13.25 -42.94
CA MET A 189 40.89 -12.79 -44.10
C MET A 189 42.33 -12.52 -43.66
N THR A 190 43.24 -13.40 -44.03
CA THR A 190 44.67 -13.16 -43.85
C THR A 190 45.14 -12.15 -44.90
N VAL A 191 45.38 -10.91 -44.49
CA VAL A 191 46.05 -9.93 -45.34
C VAL A 191 47.54 -10.01 -45.07
N SER A 192 48.29 -10.50 -46.05
CA SER A 192 49.75 -10.38 -46.04
C SER A 192 50.11 -8.92 -46.32
N VAL A 193 50.29 -8.15 -45.26
CA VAL A 193 50.96 -6.84 -45.32
C VAL A 193 52.38 -7.09 -45.80
N LEU A 194 52.71 -6.65 -47.02
CA LEU A 194 54.09 -6.61 -47.47
C LEU A 194 54.87 -5.77 -46.45
N SER A 195 55.80 -6.43 -45.76
CA SER A 195 56.70 -5.77 -44.83
C SER A 195 57.40 -4.63 -45.57
N VAL A 196 57.15 -3.39 -45.16
CA VAL A 196 58.02 -2.28 -45.53
C VAL A 196 59.32 -2.51 -44.77
N SER A 197 60.21 -3.31 -45.35
CA SER A 197 61.58 -3.44 -44.89
C SER A 197 62.26 -2.10 -45.07
N GLN A 198 62.38 -1.39 -43.95
CA GLN A 198 63.58 -0.69 -43.53
C GLN A 198 64.12 0.38 -44.48
N MET A 199 63.81 1.63 -44.17
CA MET A 199 64.75 2.73 -44.42
C MET A 199 64.77 3.65 -43.19
N CYS A 200 65.62 3.28 -42.22
CA CYS A 200 66.18 4.28 -41.32
C CYS A 200 66.98 5.25 -42.17
N VAL A 201 66.49 6.47 -42.32
CA VAL A 201 67.31 7.59 -42.74
C VAL A 201 67.36 8.55 -41.56
N CYS A 202 68.38 8.39 -40.72
CA CYS A 202 68.86 9.49 -39.91
C CYS A 202 69.49 10.49 -40.86
N LEU A 203 68.93 11.70 -40.94
CA LEU A 203 69.65 12.86 -41.46
C LEU A 203 69.58 13.97 -40.43
N TYR A 204 70.77 14.52 -40.19
CA TYR A 204 71.20 15.46 -39.17
C TYR A 204 70.41 16.78 -39.14
#